data_AF-A0A261Q3K3-F1
#
_entry.id   AF-A0A261Q3K3-F1
#
_cell.length_a   1.000
_cell.length_b   1.000
_cell.length_c   1.000
_cell.angle_alpha   90.00
_cell.angle_beta   90.00
_cell.angle_gamma   90.00
#
_symmetry.space_group_name_H-M   'P 1'
#
loop_
_entity.id
_entity.type
_entity.pdbx_description
1 polymer ?
#
loop_
_entity_poly.entity_id
_entity_poly.type
_entity_poly.pdbx_seq_one_letter_code
_entity_poly.pdbx_strand_id
1 'polypeptide(L)'
;MKGILSTEETSAQCETMYGEFKFRVNHQGQVDSLLVLGNLRAYTINKISKGIRETSGHWKGLDQDTFQPFRWFTFPFYSFTVTGEAACEKARPSHENFKRSLSLLQQLPYTDQGLLRTKDGYLIQPGYTYPMDKNEGLFFFRDYWFHPII
;
A
#
# COMPACT_ATOMS: atom_id res chain seq x y z
N MET A 1 -2.97 13.44 39.23
CA MET A 1 -1.70 13.02 38.61
C MET A 1 -1.91 13.00 37.10
N LYS A 2 -1.34 13.96 36.36
CA LYS A 2 -1.32 13.91 34.89
C LYS A 2 -0.18 12.97 34.51
N GLY A 3 -0.52 11.76 34.09
CA GLY A 3 0.46 10.82 33.56
C GLY A 3 1.14 11.45 32.35
N ILE A 4 2.46 11.59 32.44
CA ILE A 4 3.31 11.91 31.29
C ILE A 4 3.25 10.67 30.41
N LEU A 5 2.29 10.65 29.47
CA LEU A 5 2.35 9.72 28.34
C LEU A 5 3.69 9.97 27.66
N SER A 6 4.48 8.91 27.56
CA SER A 6 5.85 8.94 27.08
C SER A 6 5.94 9.69 25.75
N THR A 7 6.90 10.60 25.64
CA THR A 7 7.22 11.32 24.39
C THR A 7 7.49 10.37 23.22
N GLU A 8 7.86 9.12 23.49
CA GLU A 8 8.10 8.09 22.47
C GLU A 8 6.79 7.54 21.88
N GLU A 9 5.77 7.28 22.69
CA GLU A 9 4.46 6.81 22.19
C GLU A 9 3.78 7.88 21.33
N THR A 10 3.93 9.15 21.72
CA THR A 10 3.40 10.29 20.95
C THR A 10 4.17 10.45 19.64
N SER A 11 5.50 10.29 19.65
CA SER A 11 6.33 10.32 18.43
C SER A 11 6.00 9.16 17.47
N ALA A 12 5.74 7.95 17.98
CA ALA A 12 5.35 6.81 17.15
C ALA A 12 3.98 7.00 16.47
N GLN A 13 3.09 7.80 17.06
CA GLN A 13 1.83 8.19 16.44
C GLN A 13 2.01 9.24 15.34
N CYS A 14 3.14 9.94 15.33
CA CYS A 14 3.49 10.96 14.34
C CYS A 14 4.28 10.42 13.15
N GLU A 15 4.78 9.18 13.19
CA GLU A 15 5.55 8.64 12.08
C GLU A 15 4.65 8.28 10.89
N THR A 16 5.13 8.62 9.68
CA THR A 16 4.55 8.07 8.46
C THR A 16 4.78 6.57 8.43
N MET A 17 3.73 5.84 8.09
CA MET A 17 3.79 4.41 7.96
C MET A 17 3.72 4.02 6.49
N TYR A 18 4.52 3.04 6.09
CA TYR A 18 4.54 2.50 4.74
C TYR A 18 4.45 0.98 4.77
N GLY A 19 3.87 0.40 3.72
CA GLY A 19 3.87 -1.03 3.51
C GLY A 19 4.13 -1.37 2.05
N GLU A 20 4.94 -2.39 1.82
CA GLU A 20 5.14 -2.99 0.50
C GLU A 20 4.60 -4.42 0.52
N PHE A 21 3.55 -4.67 -0.24
CA PHE A 21 2.89 -5.97 -0.34
C PHE A 21 3.37 -6.66 -1.63
N LYS A 22 4.21 -7.68 -1.49
CA LYS A 22 4.67 -8.52 -2.62
C LYS A 22 3.88 -9.80 -2.64
N PHE A 23 3.15 -10.07 -3.71
CA PHE A 23 2.34 -11.27 -3.82
C PHE A 23 2.50 -11.96 -5.15
N ARG A 24 2.33 -13.27 -5.16
CA ARG A 24 2.49 -14.11 -6.34
C ARG A 24 1.14 -14.64 -6.77
N VAL A 25 0.83 -14.47 -8.04
CA VAL A 25 -0.35 -15.04 -8.70
C VAL A 25 0.12 -16.17 -9.61
N ASN A 26 -0.40 -17.37 -9.39
CA ASN A 26 -0.07 -18.53 -10.21
C ASN A 26 -0.93 -18.61 -11.49
N HIS A 27 -0.65 -19.61 -12.34
CA HIS A 27 -1.37 -19.83 -13.60
C HIS A 27 -2.89 -20.11 -13.45
N GLN A 28 -3.38 -20.51 -12.27
CA GLN A 28 -4.81 -20.61 -11.97
C GLN A 28 -5.43 -19.27 -11.52
N GLY A 29 -4.66 -18.18 -11.54
CA GLY A 29 -5.07 -16.88 -11.03
C GLY A 29 -5.17 -16.82 -9.51
N GLN A 30 -4.59 -17.77 -8.77
CA GLN A 30 -4.65 -17.83 -7.31
C GLN A 30 -3.49 -17.07 -6.68
N VAL A 31 -3.74 -16.33 -5.60
CA VAL A 31 -2.68 -15.73 -4.79
C VAL A 31 -2.14 -16.76 -3.81
N ASP A 32 -0.98 -17.34 -4.12
CA ASP A 32 -0.39 -18.43 -3.33
C ASP A 32 0.71 -17.98 -2.35
N SER A 33 1.22 -16.76 -2.52
CA SER A 33 2.29 -16.18 -1.69
C SER A 33 2.00 -14.70 -1.47
N LEU A 34 2.22 -14.23 -0.24
CA LEU A 34 2.11 -12.81 0.13
C LEU A 34 3.14 -12.50 1.22
N LEU A 35 4.00 -11.53 0.92
CA LEU A 35 5.01 -10.97 1.81
C LEU A 35 4.68 -9.50 2.07
N VAL A 36 4.85 -9.06 3.31
CA VAL A 36 4.60 -7.68 3.71
C VAL A 36 5.85 -7.12 4.37
N LEU A 37 6.31 -5.98 3.89
CA LEU A 37 7.45 -5.24 4.44
C LEU A 37 6.99 -3.86 4.89
N GLY A 38 7.69 -3.28 5.88
CA GLY A 38 7.45 -1.91 6.35
C GLY A 38 6.91 -1.83 7.78
N ASN A 39 6.36 -0.68 8.14
CA ASN A 39 5.96 -0.31 9.50
C ASN A 39 4.45 0.01 9.63
N LEU A 40 3.60 -0.51 8.73
CA LEU A 40 2.15 -0.38 8.85
C LEU A 40 1.61 -1.04 10.12
N ARG A 41 0.54 -0.47 10.67
CA ARG A 41 -0.23 -1.09 11.75
C ARG A 41 -0.84 -2.42 11.31
N ALA A 42 -0.88 -3.39 12.23
CA ALA A 42 -1.39 -4.73 11.99
C ALA A 42 -2.81 -4.75 11.39
N TYR A 43 -3.70 -3.85 11.83
CA TYR A 43 -5.04 -3.71 11.25
C TYR A 43 -5.00 -3.39 9.75
N THR A 44 -4.16 -2.43 9.34
CA THR A 44 -4.00 -2.03 7.94
C THR A 44 -3.37 -3.16 7.12
N ILE A 45 -2.35 -3.83 7.67
CA ILE A 45 -1.73 -5.01 7.05
C ILE A 45 -2.78 -6.09 6.80
N ASN A 46 -3.56 -6.45 7.82
CA ASN A 46 -4.59 -7.49 7.73
C ASN A 46 -5.66 -7.13 6.71
N LYS A 47 -6.11 -5.87 6.69
CA LYS A 47 -7.07 -5.37 5.71
C LYS A 47 -6.56 -5.56 4.28
N ILE A 48 -5.39 -4.98 3.96
CA ILE A 48 -4.85 -4.99 2.60
C ILE A 48 -4.53 -6.43 2.18
N SER A 49 -3.94 -7.22 3.09
CA SER A 49 -3.66 -8.64 2.84
C SER A 49 -4.93 -9.44 2.54
N LYS A 50 -6.02 -9.19 3.26
CA LYS A 50 -7.32 -9.82 2.99
C LYS A 50 -7.84 -9.42 1.61
N GLY A 51 -7.81 -8.12 1.29
CA GLY A 51 -8.22 -7.62 -0.03
C GLY A 51 -7.42 -8.24 -1.16
N ILE A 52 -6.09 -8.32 -1.05
CA ILE A 52 -5.23 -9.00 -2.03
C ILE A 52 -5.65 -10.48 -2.15
N ARG A 53 -5.84 -11.20 -1.05
CA ARG A 53 -6.24 -12.62 -1.11
C ARG A 53 -7.62 -12.82 -1.75
N GLU A 54 -8.56 -11.91 -1.51
CA GLU A 54 -9.91 -11.94 -2.11
C GLU A 54 -9.90 -11.77 -3.63
N THR A 55 -8.82 -11.25 -4.22
CA THR A 55 -8.65 -11.20 -5.68
C THR A 55 -8.30 -12.56 -6.31
N SER A 56 -8.03 -13.59 -5.50
CA SER A 56 -7.69 -14.93 -6.01
C SER A 56 -8.81 -15.48 -6.90
N GLY A 57 -8.45 -16.04 -8.05
CA GLY A 57 -9.37 -16.53 -9.07
C GLY A 57 -9.93 -15.45 -10.01
N HIS A 58 -9.68 -14.17 -9.73
CA HIS A 58 -10.10 -13.05 -10.58
C HIS A 58 -9.01 -12.56 -11.53
N TRP A 59 -7.76 -12.98 -11.33
CA TRP A 59 -6.65 -12.66 -12.23
C TRP A 59 -6.73 -13.48 -13.52
N LYS A 60 -7.03 -12.81 -14.63
CA LYS A 60 -6.94 -13.35 -16.00
C LYS A 60 -5.74 -12.73 -16.71
N GLY A 61 -5.31 -13.30 -17.84
CA GLY A 61 -4.28 -12.66 -18.69
C GLY A 61 -2.82 -12.97 -18.34
N LEU A 62 -2.55 -14.09 -17.68
CA LEU A 62 -1.23 -14.72 -17.82
C LEU A 62 -1.19 -15.39 -19.19
N ASP A 63 -0.87 -14.61 -20.23
CA ASP A 63 -0.80 -15.04 -21.64
C ASP A 63 -0.32 -16.49 -21.77
N GLN A 64 -1.12 -17.34 -22.43
CA GLN A 64 -0.74 -18.73 -22.70
C GLN A 64 0.54 -18.82 -23.55
N ASP A 65 0.81 -17.78 -24.34
CA ASP A 65 1.99 -17.69 -25.20
C ASP A 65 3.27 -17.26 -24.45
N THR A 66 3.15 -16.73 -23.22
CA THR A 66 4.31 -16.48 -22.35
C THR A 66 4.22 -17.38 -21.13
N PHE A 67 4.89 -18.53 -21.23
CA PHE A 67 4.98 -19.64 -20.28
C PHE A 67 5.57 -19.25 -18.89
N GLN A 68 4.99 -18.26 -18.22
CA GLN A 68 5.35 -17.84 -16.87
C GLN A 68 4.40 -18.57 -15.90
N PRO A 69 4.88 -19.56 -15.13
CA PRO A 69 4.02 -20.36 -14.23
C PRO A 69 3.37 -19.53 -13.12
N PHE A 70 3.91 -18.35 -12.87
CA PHE A 70 3.41 -17.35 -11.94
C PHE A 70 3.91 -15.96 -12.34
N ARG A 71 3.30 -14.91 -11.77
CA ARG A 71 3.81 -13.54 -11.80
C ARG A 71 3.78 -12.92 -10.41
N TRP A 72 4.79 -12.13 -10.09
CA TRP A 72 4.81 -11.34 -8.87
C TRP A 72 4.18 -9.96 -9.12
N PHE A 73 3.54 -9.46 -8.08
CA PHE A 73 2.94 -8.15 -8.02
C PHE A 73 3.46 -7.44 -6.78
N THR A 74 3.73 -6.15 -6.90
CA THR A 74 4.10 -5.28 -5.79
C THR A 74 3.04 -4.18 -5.64
N PHE A 75 2.48 -4.06 -4.45
CA PHE A 75 1.55 -2.99 -4.09
C PHE A 75 2.14 -2.15 -2.94
N PRO A 76 2.65 -0.95 -3.22
CA PRO A 76 3.11 -0.02 -2.19
C PRO A 76 1.92 0.77 -1.60
N PHE A 77 1.93 0.97 -0.28
CA PHE A 77 0.91 1.69 0.45
C PHE A 77 1.52 2.68 1.45
N TYR A 78 0.97 3.90 1.50
CA TYR A 78 1.44 4.96 2.39
C TYR A 78 0.33 5.51 3.30
N SER A 79 0.63 5.68 4.58
CA SER A 79 -0.26 6.25 5.59
C SER A 79 0.41 7.45 6.23
N PHE A 80 -0.12 8.64 5.96
CA PHE A 80 0.43 9.90 6.46
C PHE A 80 -0.34 10.38 7.70
N THR A 81 0.35 11.07 8.62
CA THR A 81 -0.21 11.61 9.89
C THR A 81 -0.16 13.15 9.92
N VAL A 82 -0.96 13.80 10.76
CA VAL A 82 -1.01 15.28 10.82
C VAL A 82 0.28 15.78 11.45
N THR A 83 1.03 16.60 10.72
CA THR A 83 2.36 17.10 11.14
C THR A 83 2.30 18.31 12.08
N GLY A 84 1.14 18.62 12.65
CA GLY A 84 0.87 19.89 13.33
C GLY A 84 1.19 19.92 14.82
N GLU A 85 1.47 18.77 15.45
CA GLU A 85 1.79 18.71 16.88
C GLU A 85 3.30 18.84 17.10
N ALA A 86 3.72 19.57 18.14
CA ALA A 86 5.14 19.76 18.47
C ALA A 86 5.89 18.42 18.70
N ALA A 87 5.18 17.38 19.14
CA ALA A 87 5.70 16.02 19.28
C ALA A 87 6.04 15.36 17.92
N CYS A 88 5.45 15.83 16.82
CA CYS A 88 5.62 15.29 15.46
C CYS A 88 6.75 15.94 14.67
N GLU A 89 7.42 16.98 15.17
CA GLU A 89 8.48 17.68 14.43
C GLU A 89 9.64 16.75 14.05
N LYS A 90 9.97 15.77 14.89
CA LYS A 90 11.01 14.76 14.63
C LYS A 90 10.65 13.80 13.50
N ALA A 91 9.37 13.53 13.27
CA ALA A 91 8.90 12.64 12.21
C ALA A 91 8.80 13.32 10.83
N ARG A 92 8.86 14.66 10.79
CA ARG A 92 8.71 15.47 9.57
C ARG A 92 9.66 15.08 8.43
N PRO A 93 10.97 14.81 8.65
CA PRO A 93 11.86 14.41 7.57
C PRO A 93 11.43 13.08 6.91
N SER A 94 11.04 12.09 7.73
CA SER A 94 10.53 10.80 7.24
C SER A 94 9.27 10.99 6.39
N HIS A 95 8.34 11.80 6.90
CA HIS A 95 7.09 12.14 6.21
C HIS A 95 7.31 12.79 4.84
N GLU A 96 8.19 13.79 4.77
CA GLU A 96 8.50 14.46 3.50
C GLU A 96 9.20 13.53 2.52
N ASN A 97 10.09 12.64 3.00
CA ASN A 97 10.71 11.63 2.15
C ASN A 97 9.68 10.65 1.58
N PHE A 98 8.75 10.16 2.39
CA PHE A 98 7.69 9.26 1.92
C PHE A 98 6.74 9.93 0.94
N LYS A 99 6.37 11.20 1.16
CA LYS A 99 5.60 11.99 0.19
C LYS A 99 6.32 12.14 -1.14
N ARG A 100 7.63 12.40 -1.12
CA ARG A 100 8.45 12.47 -2.35
C ARG A 100 8.46 11.13 -3.07
N SER A 101 8.67 10.01 -2.35
CA SER A 101 8.60 8.67 -2.92
C SER A 101 7.24 8.37 -3.54
N LEU A 102 6.15 8.69 -2.85
CA LEU A 102 4.80 8.54 -3.40
C LEU A 102 4.60 9.39 -4.66
N SER A 103 5.03 10.65 -4.64
CA SER A 103 4.94 11.54 -5.81
C SER A 103 5.72 10.99 -7.00
N LEU A 104 6.91 10.40 -6.77
CA LEU A 104 7.70 9.77 -7.84
C LEU A 104 6.97 8.53 -8.39
N LEU A 105 6.43 7.69 -7.51
CA LEU A 105 5.67 6.51 -7.93
C LEU A 105 4.45 6.93 -8.76
N GLN A 106 3.69 7.93 -8.32
CA GLN A 106 2.51 8.43 -9.04
C GLN A 106 2.81 8.98 -10.44
N GLN A 107 4.06 9.36 -10.72
CA GLN A 107 4.50 9.85 -12.03
C GLN A 107 4.95 8.72 -12.97
N LEU A 108 5.03 7.47 -12.49
CA LEU A 108 5.40 6.33 -13.33
C LEU A 108 4.31 6.05 -14.37
N PRO A 109 4.69 5.53 -15.55
CA PRO A 109 3.75 5.30 -16.65
C PRO A 109 2.92 4.04 -16.43
N TYR A 110 2.05 4.03 -15.42
CA TYR A 110 1.06 2.97 -15.22
C TYR A 110 0.09 2.91 -16.38
N THR A 111 -0.39 1.71 -16.71
CA THR A 111 -1.49 1.51 -17.66
C THR A 111 -2.81 2.07 -17.11
N ASP A 112 -3.83 2.10 -17.97
CA ASP A 112 -5.23 2.37 -17.60
C ASP A 112 -5.77 1.43 -16.51
N GLN A 113 -5.23 0.22 -16.42
CA GLN A 113 -5.51 -0.75 -15.36
C GLN A 113 -4.70 -0.53 -14.06
N GLY A 114 -3.87 0.52 -14.01
CA GLY A 114 -3.04 0.83 -12.85
C GLY A 114 -1.84 -0.10 -12.68
N LEU A 115 -1.32 -0.69 -13.78
CA LEU A 115 -0.21 -1.65 -13.75
C LEU A 115 1.03 -1.10 -14.46
N LEU A 116 2.20 -1.33 -13.89
CA LEU A 116 3.49 -1.01 -14.49
C LEU A 116 4.32 -2.29 -14.58
N ARG A 117 4.82 -2.63 -15.77
CA ARG A 117 5.69 -3.80 -15.95
C ARG A 117 7.09 -3.52 -15.39
N THR A 118 7.62 -4.46 -14.64
CA THR A 118 8.97 -4.43 -14.05
C THR A 118 9.73 -5.72 -14.38
N LYS A 119 11.01 -5.79 -14.03
CA LYS A 119 11.82 -7.01 -14.18
C LYS A 119 11.32 -8.16 -13.31
N ASP A 120 10.76 -7.86 -12.15
CA ASP A 120 10.37 -8.84 -11.14
C ASP A 120 8.88 -9.21 -11.27
N GLY A 121 8.12 -8.55 -12.16
CA GLY A 121 6.68 -8.74 -12.31
C GLY A 121 5.96 -7.42 -12.59
N TYR A 122 4.81 -7.19 -11.98
CA TYR A 122 4.07 -5.94 -12.12
C TYR A 122 4.09 -5.12 -10.82
N LEU A 123 4.18 -3.81 -10.96
CA LEU A 123 3.91 -2.86 -9.89
C LEU A 123 2.48 -2.36 -10.07
N ILE A 124 1.72 -2.36 -8.99
CA ILE A 124 0.36 -1.82 -8.95
C ILE A 124 0.44 -0.36 -8.51
N GLN A 125 -0.49 0.46 -8.99
CA GLN A 125 -0.59 1.86 -8.60
C GLN A 125 -0.57 1.99 -7.06
N PRO A 126 0.25 2.89 -6.49
CA PRO A 126 0.37 3.03 -5.05
C PRO A 126 -0.94 3.46 -4.41
N GLY A 127 -1.26 2.85 -3.27
CA GLY A 127 -2.32 3.31 -2.37
C GLY A 127 -1.81 4.37 -1.39
N TYR A 128 -2.69 5.30 -0.96
CA TYR A 128 -2.34 6.25 0.09
C TYR A 128 -3.56 6.77 0.85
N THR A 129 -3.33 7.23 2.09
CA THR A 129 -4.34 7.94 2.89
C THR A 129 -3.73 9.19 3.51
N TYR A 130 -4.41 10.34 3.38
CA TYR A 130 -4.04 11.57 4.04
C TYR A 130 -4.84 11.77 5.33
N PRO A 131 -4.22 12.34 6.36
CA PRO A 131 -4.88 12.64 7.61
C PRO A 131 -5.54 14.01 7.43
N MET A 132 -6.77 14.04 6.91
CA MET A 132 -7.76 15.14 6.97
C MET A 132 -8.62 15.15 5.69
N ASP A 133 -9.55 14.20 5.55
CA ASP A 133 -10.84 14.56 4.95
C ASP A 133 -11.90 14.51 6.03
N LYS A 134 -12.05 15.64 6.73
CA LYS A 134 -13.04 15.85 7.79
C LYS A 134 -14.49 15.77 7.30
N ASN A 135 -14.72 15.69 5.98
CA ASN A 135 -16.04 15.48 5.37
C ASN A 135 -16.22 14.08 4.75
N GLU A 136 -15.25 13.17 4.91
CA GLU A 136 -15.31 11.83 4.34
C GLU A 136 -15.34 10.77 5.43
N GLY A 137 -16.33 10.89 6.32
CA GLY A 137 -16.81 9.73 7.07
C GLY A 137 -17.48 8.75 6.11
N LEU A 138 -16.69 8.06 5.24
CA LEU A 138 -17.03 6.83 4.49
C LEU A 138 -16.07 6.49 3.32
N PHE A 139 -14.88 7.08 3.15
CA PHE A 139 -13.94 6.63 2.11
C PHE A 139 -13.10 5.40 2.49
N PHE A 140 -13.67 4.56 3.34
CA PHE A 140 -13.06 3.30 3.67
C PHE A 140 -13.50 2.25 2.63
N PHE A 141 -12.52 1.75 1.88
CA PHE A 141 -12.48 0.48 1.14
C PHE A 141 -12.93 0.42 -0.32
N ARG A 142 -13.59 1.42 -0.89
CA ARG A 142 -14.13 1.29 -2.25
C ARG A 142 -13.12 1.50 -3.39
N ASP A 143 -11.96 2.09 -3.11
CA ASP A 143 -10.97 2.45 -4.15
C ASP A 143 -9.75 1.51 -4.22
N TYR A 144 -9.64 0.55 -3.29
CA TYR A 144 -8.58 -0.47 -3.33
C TYR A 144 -9.01 -1.75 -4.05
N TRP A 145 -10.09 -1.70 -4.82
CA TRP A 145 -10.45 -2.82 -5.67
C TRP A 145 -9.39 -2.93 -6.75
N PHE A 146 -8.51 -3.91 -6.61
CA PHE A 146 -7.70 -4.43 -7.71
C PHE A 146 -8.68 -4.79 -8.81
N HIS A 147 -8.85 -3.90 -9.79
CA HIS A 147 -9.75 -4.16 -10.90
C HIS A 147 -9.17 -5.37 -11.62
N PRO A 148 -9.94 -6.46 -11.77
CA PRO A 148 -9.48 -7.58 -12.55
C PRO A 148 -9.14 -7.07 -13.95
N ILE A 149 -8.01 -7.53 -14.49
CA ILE A 149 -7.70 -7.39 -15.92
C ILE A 149 -8.78 -8.21 -16.64
N ILE A 150 -9.83 -7.55 -17.14
CA ILE A 150 -10.87 -8.14 -17.98
C ILE A 150 -10.37 -8.16 -19.42
#